data_AF-A0A7W6X8T7-F1
#
_entry.id   AF-A0A7W6X8T7-F1
#
_cell.length_a   1.000
_cell.length_b   1.000
_cell.length_c   1.000
_cell.angle_alpha   90.00
_cell.angle_beta   90.00
_cell.angle_gamma   90.00
#
_symmetry.space_group_name_H-M   'P 1'
#
loop_
_entity.id
_entity.type
_entity.pdbx_description
1 polymer ?
#
loop_
_entity_poly.entity_id
_entity_poly.type
_entity_poly.pdbx_seq_one_letter_code
_entity_poly.pdbx_strand_id
1 'polypeptide(L)'
;MLYSTIRLGGLTGSDSRPGRCHNGCSAAWRKLACRQSASRHGTIPGVGPVTSLAFISTIDVPARFKSSKAIGPSLGLTAVLNQSGESHRIGRISLCGDQAMRALLCEAAQVMLTRVQKWSWLKAWAMQIAERRGQQKAIVALTRRLAVIMHRIWSDGTEFRWTRKVSIAGQ
;
A
#
# COMPACT_ATOMS: atom_id res chain seq x y z
N MET A 1 33.07 9.85 -35.04
CA MET A 1 32.55 11.14 -35.55
C MET A 1 31.07 11.24 -35.20
N LEU A 2 30.73 12.20 -34.32
CA LEU A 2 29.44 12.92 -34.16
C LEU A 2 28.16 12.05 -34.06
N TYR A 3 27.55 11.81 -32.88
CA TYR A 3 26.88 12.79 -32.00
C TYR A 3 26.17 13.93 -32.74
N SER A 4 24.84 13.86 -32.82
CA SER A 4 23.96 15.03 -32.92
C SER A 4 22.65 14.73 -32.17
N THR A 5 22.49 15.24 -30.94
CA THR A 5 21.70 16.43 -30.57
C THR A 5 20.19 16.14 -30.56
N ILE A 6 19.63 15.65 -29.45
CA ILE A 6 18.97 16.44 -28.39
C ILE A 6 17.98 17.47 -28.94
N ARG A 7 16.68 17.19 -28.78
CA ARG A 7 15.67 18.22 -28.52
C ARG A 7 14.96 17.88 -27.21
N LEU A 8 15.58 18.29 -26.11
CA LEU A 8 14.94 18.43 -24.80
C LEU A 8 13.91 19.57 -24.90
N GLY A 9 12.64 19.21 -25.05
CA GLY A 9 11.52 20.09 -24.79
C GLY A 9 11.07 19.88 -23.35
N GLY A 10 11.37 20.85 -22.48
CA GLY A 10 10.94 20.85 -21.10
C GLY A 10 9.42 20.93 -20.97
N LEU A 11 8.88 20.18 -20.01
CA LEU A 11 7.57 20.46 -19.40
C LEU A 11 7.78 20.54 -17.89
N THR A 12 8.24 21.72 -17.47
CA THR A 12 8.01 22.23 -16.11
C THR A 12 6.60 22.82 -16.07
N GLY A 13 5.74 22.32 -15.18
CA GLY A 13 4.39 22.82 -14.94
C GLY A 13 3.50 21.69 -14.42
N SER A 14 3.59 21.32 -13.14
CA SER A 14 2.80 21.90 -12.03
C SER A 14 1.29 21.82 -12.24
N ASP A 15 0.66 21.09 -11.32
CA ASP A 15 -0.75 21.16 -10.96
C ASP A 15 -1.74 20.54 -11.96
N SER A 16 -1.91 19.23 -11.84
CA SER A 16 -3.12 18.54 -12.30
C SER A 16 -3.76 17.87 -11.10
N ARG A 17 -4.50 18.66 -10.31
CA ARG A 17 -5.58 18.08 -9.50
C ARG A 17 -6.56 17.44 -10.47
N PRO A 18 -6.82 16.13 -10.42
CA PRO A 18 -7.89 15.57 -11.21
C PRO A 18 -9.21 16.05 -10.57
N GLY A 19 -9.73 17.14 -11.14
CA GLY A 19 -11.10 17.57 -10.94
C GLY A 19 -12.08 16.46 -11.33
N ARG A 20 -13.21 16.44 -10.61
CA ARG A 20 -14.39 15.60 -10.87
C ARG A 20 -14.63 15.40 -12.37
N CYS A 21 -14.57 14.16 -12.84
CA CYS A 21 -15.12 13.79 -14.14
C CYS A 21 -16.43 13.04 -13.94
N HIS A 22 -17.51 13.73 -14.32
CA HIS A 22 -18.87 13.24 -14.42
C HIS A 22 -18.97 12.34 -15.67
N ASN A 23 -19.58 11.17 -15.50
CA ASN A 23 -20.27 10.37 -16.52
C ASN A 23 -19.57 10.23 -17.89
N GLY A 24 -18.43 9.52 -17.94
CA GLY A 24 -17.80 9.17 -19.22
C GLY A 24 -16.35 8.71 -19.14
N CYS A 25 -15.93 7.96 -18.11
CA CYS A 25 -14.56 7.47 -18.00
C CYS A 25 -14.39 6.19 -18.84
N SER A 26 -13.99 6.36 -20.11
CA SER A 26 -13.77 5.26 -21.06
C SER A 26 -12.83 4.19 -20.48
N ALA A 27 -13.04 2.92 -20.84
CA ALA A 27 -12.25 1.80 -20.34
C ALA A 27 -10.72 1.97 -20.53
N ALA A 28 -10.31 2.80 -21.49
CA ALA A 28 -8.93 3.18 -21.74
C ALA A 28 -8.31 4.01 -20.60
N TRP A 29 -9.05 4.97 -20.02
CA TRP A 29 -8.58 5.76 -18.88
C TRP A 29 -8.38 4.89 -17.63
N ARG A 30 -9.29 3.92 -17.40
CA ARG A 30 -9.11 2.92 -16.33
C ARG A 30 -7.85 2.09 -16.53
N LYS A 31 -7.57 1.61 -17.75
CA LYS A 31 -6.35 0.86 -18.06
C LYS A 31 -5.07 1.68 -17.84
N LEU A 32 -5.05 2.94 -18.26
CA LEU A 32 -3.90 3.83 -18.09
C LEU A 32 -3.66 4.21 -16.62
N ALA A 33 -4.73 4.51 -15.87
CA ALA A 33 -4.63 4.82 -14.43
C ALA A 33 -4.19 3.60 -13.61
N CYS A 34 -4.66 2.39 -13.95
CA CYS A 34 -4.20 1.14 -13.33
C CYS A 34 -2.71 0.89 -13.60
N ARG A 35 -2.23 1.16 -14.83
CA ARG A 35 -0.81 0.95 -15.19
C ARG A 35 0.12 1.92 -14.43
N GLN A 36 -0.24 3.20 -14.32
CA GLN A 36 0.54 4.16 -13.54
C GLN A 36 0.53 3.84 -12.04
N SER A 37 -0.63 3.45 -11.51
CA SER A 37 -0.77 3.08 -10.09
C SER A 37 0.05 1.84 -9.76
N ALA A 38 -0.05 0.78 -10.58
CA ALA A 38 0.73 -0.44 -10.40
C ALA A 38 2.25 -0.20 -10.49
N SER A 39 2.69 0.72 -11.36
CA SER A 39 4.11 1.13 -11.43
C SER A 39 4.58 1.79 -10.14
N ARG A 40 3.75 2.63 -9.51
CA ARG A 40 4.07 3.30 -8.22
C ARG A 40 4.08 2.32 -7.05
N HIS A 41 3.19 1.32 -7.08
CA HIS A 41 3.21 0.23 -6.11
C HIS A 41 4.48 -0.64 -6.25
N GLY A 42 5.02 -0.78 -7.47
CA GLY A 42 6.30 -1.46 -7.73
C GLY A 42 7.54 -0.81 -7.08
N THR A 43 7.45 0.43 -6.62
CA THR A 43 8.53 1.07 -5.82
C THR A 43 8.60 0.49 -4.40
N ILE A 44 7.54 -0.17 -3.93
CA ILE A 44 7.49 -0.79 -2.60
C ILE A 44 8.22 -2.13 -2.66
N PRO A 45 9.24 -2.35 -1.82
CA PRO A 45 9.94 -3.62 -1.79
C PRO A 45 9.02 -4.76 -1.34
N GLY A 46 9.01 -5.85 -2.09
CA GLY A 46 8.17 -7.03 -1.84
C GLY A 46 6.79 -6.97 -2.48
N VAL A 47 6.35 -5.83 -3.02
CA VAL A 47 5.09 -5.74 -3.77
C VAL A 47 5.36 -6.03 -5.24
N GLY A 48 4.74 -7.10 -5.76
CA GLY A 48 4.82 -7.47 -7.16
C GLY A 48 3.75 -6.79 -8.03
N PRO A 49 3.87 -6.89 -9.37
CA PRO A 49 2.84 -6.41 -10.30
C PRO A 49 1.50 -7.13 -10.09
N VAL A 50 1.51 -8.42 -9.73
CA VAL A 50 0.31 -9.20 -9.43
C VAL A 50 -0.39 -8.66 -8.18
N THR A 51 0.35 -8.47 -7.08
CA THR A 51 -0.18 -7.89 -5.84
C THR A 51 -0.74 -6.49 -6.07
N SER A 52 -0.06 -5.68 -6.87
CA SER A 52 -0.48 -4.32 -7.21
C SER A 52 -1.78 -4.31 -8.01
N LEU A 53 -1.87 -5.16 -9.04
CA LEU A 53 -3.06 -5.27 -9.88
C LEU A 53 -4.26 -5.80 -9.10
N ALA A 54 -4.05 -6.84 -8.29
CA ALA A 54 -5.07 -7.39 -7.41
C ALA A 54 -5.56 -6.33 -6.40
N PHE A 55 -4.65 -5.46 -5.91
CA PHE A 55 -5.00 -4.43 -4.93
C PHE A 55 -5.90 -3.36 -5.55
N ILE A 56 -5.59 -2.99 -6.80
CA ILE A 56 -6.41 -2.06 -7.55
C ILE A 56 -7.77 -2.67 -7.88
N SER A 57 -7.82 -3.94 -8.30
CA SER A 57 -9.08 -4.61 -8.66
C SER A 57 -9.99 -4.88 -7.46
N THR A 58 -9.44 -5.05 -6.26
CA THR A 58 -10.24 -5.30 -5.05
C THR A 58 -10.84 -4.03 -4.46
N ILE A 59 -10.19 -2.87 -4.66
CA ILE A 59 -10.63 -1.61 -4.08
C ILE A 59 -11.43 -0.76 -5.08
N ASP A 60 -11.13 -0.85 -6.39
CA ASP A 60 -11.66 -0.08 -7.51
C ASP A 60 -11.47 1.45 -7.40
N VAL A 61 -12.01 2.07 -6.34
CA VAL A 61 -12.03 3.51 -6.13
C VAL A 61 -11.38 3.86 -4.77
N PRO A 62 -10.20 4.52 -4.75
CA PRO A 62 -9.51 4.85 -3.51
C PRO A 62 -10.26 5.88 -2.65
N ALA A 63 -11.07 6.74 -3.29
CA ALA A 63 -11.90 7.72 -2.58
C ALA A 63 -13.03 7.08 -1.74
N ARG A 64 -13.28 5.77 -1.88
CA ARG A 64 -14.27 5.04 -1.06
C ARG A 64 -13.91 5.06 0.42
N PHE A 65 -12.62 5.08 0.77
CA PHE A 65 -12.17 5.01 2.15
C PHE A 65 -11.88 6.41 2.71
N LYS A 66 -12.67 6.84 3.72
CA LYS A 66 -12.42 8.10 4.46
C LYS A 66 -11.06 8.12 5.15
N SER A 67 -10.55 6.96 5.54
CA SER A 67 -9.24 6.80 6.19
C SER A 67 -8.51 5.58 5.64
N SER A 68 -7.21 5.69 5.43
CA SER A 68 -6.42 4.57 4.92
C SER A 68 -6.26 3.44 5.92
N LYS A 69 -6.51 3.70 7.20
CA LYS A 69 -6.57 2.64 8.24
C LYS A 69 -7.79 1.74 8.06
N ALA A 70 -8.85 2.19 7.38
CA ALA A 70 -10.09 1.43 7.17
C ALA A 70 -9.92 0.25 6.19
N ILE A 71 -8.77 0.17 5.50
CA ILE A 71 -8.48 -0.85 4.49
C ILE A 71 -8.07 -2.17 5.12
N GLY A 72 -7.40 -2.11 6.28
CA GLY A 72 -7.09 -3.31 7.04
C GLY A 72 -8.35 -4.14 7.33
N PRO A 73 -9.40 -3.53 7.92
CA PRO A 73 -10.70 -4.19 8.09
C PRO A 73 -11.34 -4.68 6.80
N SER A 74 -11.35 -3.90 5.71
CA SER A 74 -12.02 -4.31 4.46
C SER A 74 -11.36 -5.50 3.76
N LEU A 75 -10.07 -5.71 4.00
CA LEU A 75 -9.31 -6.86 3.48
C LEU A 75 -9.28 -8.06 4.45
N GLY A 76 -10.03 -8.01 5.56
CA GLY A 76 -9.99 -9.07 6.57
C GLY A 76 -8.63 -9.18 7.28
N LEU A 77 -7.86 -8.09 7.33
CA LEU A 77 -6.55 -8.04 8.00
C LEU A 77 -6.65 -7.62 9.47
N THR A 78 -7.86 -7.47 10.02
CA THR A 78 -8.11 -7.07 11.41
C THR A 78 -8.59 -8.26 12.23
N ALA A 79 -8.09 -8.36 13.47
CA ALA A 79 -8.59 -9.35 14.43
C ALA A 79 -10.07 -9.06 14.72
N VAL A 80 -10.89 -10.11 14.79
CA VAL A 80 -12.27 -9.99 15.26
C VAL A 80 -12.21 -9.46 16.68
N LEU A 81 -12.76 -8.26 16.89
CA LEU A 81 -12.91 -7.68 18.21
C LEU A 81 -14.27 -8.08 18.76
N ASN A 82 -14.28 -9.04 19.69
CA ASN A 82 -15.49 -9.43 20.38
C ASN A 82 -15.56 -8.61 21.68
N GLN A 83 -16.38 -7.56 21.65
CA GLN A 83 -16.58 -6.66 22.77
C GLN A 83 -18.03 -6.74 23.20
N SER A 84 -18.31 -7.66 24.13
CA SER A 84 -19.55 -7.65 24.90
C SER A 84 -19.34 -6.72 26.10
N GLY A 85 -20.36 -5.99 26.57
CA GLY A 85 -20.23 -4.86 27.50
C GLY A 85 -19.35 -5.04 28.75
N GLU A 86 -19.03 -6.29 29.16
CA GLU A 86 -18.16 -6.61 30.30
C GLU A 86 -16.84 -7.31 29.93
N SER A 87 -16.64 -7.75 28.68
CA SER A 87 -15.42 -8.49 28.28
C SER A 87 -14.88 -8.04 26.92
N HIS A 88 -13.62 -7.62 26.93
CA HIS A 88 -12.85 -7.29 25.73
C HIS A 88 -11.95 -8.47 25.36
N ARG A 89 -12.34 -9.27 24.36
CA ARG A 89 -11.54 -10.40 23.87
C ARG A 89 -11.13 -10.17 22.42
N ILE A 90 -9.82 -10.18 22.18
CA ILE A 90 -9.26 -10.14 20.83
C ILE A 90 -9.29 -11.57 20.27
N GLY A 91 -10.18 -11.82 19.31
CA GLY A 91 -10.39 -13.12 18.69
C GLY A 91 -9.47 -13.40 17.50
N ARG A 92 -9.84 -14.42 16.70
CA ARG A 92 -9.14 -14.78 15.46
C ARG A 92 -9.23 -13.65 14.42
N ILE A 93 -8.38 -13.69 13.40
CA ILE A 93 -8.44 -12.75 12.27
C ILE A 93 -9.79 -12.91 11.57
N SER A 94 -10.48 -11.79 11.32
CA SER A 94 -11.75 -11.80 10.60
C SER A 94 -11.53 -12.34 9.19
N LEU A 95 -12.24 -13.40 8.82
CA LEU A 95 -12.21 -13.98 7.47
C LEU A 95 -13.08 -13.18 6.49
N CYS A 96 -13.65 -12.05 6.92
CA CYS A 96 -14.42 -11.16 6.06
C CYS A 96 -13.47 -10.36 5.16
N GLY A 97 -13.24 -10.83 3.94
CA GLY A 97 -12.42 -10.17 2.93
C GLY A 97 -11.98 -11.12 1.82
N ASP A 98 -11.32 -10.60 0.79
CA ASP A 98 -10.73 -11.42 -0.27
C ASP A 98 -9.52 -12.20 0.25
N GLN A 99 -9.66 -13.54 0.28
CA GLN A 99 -8.61 -14.46 0.73
C GLN A 99 -7.36 -14.40 -0.17
N ALA A 100 -7.54 -14.21 -1.49
CA ALA A 100 -6.44 -14.14 -2.44
C ALA A 100 -5.60 -12.88 -2.19
N MET A 101 -6.26 -11.73 -2.00
CA MET A 101 -5.60 -10.47 -1.64
C MET A 101 -4.81 -10.60 -0.33
N ARG A 102 -5.40 -11.21 0.69
CA ARG A 102 -4.71 -11.43 1.97
C ARG A 102 -3.46 -12.30 1.81
N ALA A 103 -3.53 -13.37 1.03
CA ALA A 103 -2.38 -14.24 0.77
C ALA A 103 -1.27 -13.49 0.04
N LEU A 104 -1.61 -12.76 -1.03
CA LEU A 104 -0.65 -11.98 -1.82
C LEU A 104 0.07 -10.91 -0.98
N LEU A 105 -0.64 -10.23 -0.08
CA LEU A 105 -0.03 -9.23 0.80
C LEU A 105 0.85 -9.88 1.89
N CYS A 106 0.47 -11.05 2.41
CA CYS A 106 1.29 -11.80 3.36
C CYS A 106 2.59 -12.32 2.73
N GLU A 107 2.51 -12.84 1.49
CA GLU A 107 3.70 -13.23 0.73
C GLU A 107 4.61 -12.03 0.44
N ALA A 108 4.03 -10.90 0.04
CA ALA A 108 4.76 -9.65 -0.15
C ALA A 108 5.48 -9.20 1.13
N ALA A 109 4.80 -9.26 2.28
CA ALA A 109 5.38 -8.94 3.59
C ALA A 109 6.50 -9.92 3.98
N GLN A 110 6.34 -11.20 3.70
CA GLN A 110 7.35 -12.23 3.96
C GLN A 110 8.58 -12.01 3.08
N VAL A 111 8.40 -11.72 1.79
CA VAL A 111 9.49 -11.36 0.86
C VAL A 111 10.21 -10.10 1.35
N MET A 112 9.48 -9.11 1.85
CA MET A 112 10.09 -7.90 2.42
C MET A 112 10.96 -8.20 3.65
N LEU A 113 10.56 -9.11 4.51
CA LEU A 113 11.33 -9.46 5.70
C LEU A 113 12.56 -10.31 5.36
N THR A 114 12.42 -11.24 4.41
CA THR A 114 13.42 -12.28 4.10
C THR A 114 14.38 -11.92 2.96
N ARG A 115 13.88 -11.41 1.83
CA ARG A 115 14.67 -11.21 0.60
C ARG A 115 15.24 -9.80 0.46
N VAL A 116 14.57 -8.80 1.04
CA VAL A 116 14.98 -7.39 0.85
C VAL A 116 16.14 -7.07 1.79
N GLN A 117 17.33 -6.94 1.23
CA GLN A 117 18.55 -6.62 1.99
C GLN A 117 18.61 -5.16 2.48
N LYS A 118 17.89 -4.25 1.80
CA LYS A 118 17.84 -2.83 2.17
C LYS A 118 17.12 -2.65 3.51
N TRP A 119 17.83 -2.05 4.46
CA TRP A 119 17.26 -1.65 5.74
C TRP A 119 16.31 -0.46 5.55
N SER A 120 15.09 -0.59 6.05
CA SER A 120 14.07 0.45 6.04
C SER A 120 13.45 0.58 7.42
N TRP A 121 12.88 1.75 7.74
CA TRP A 121 12.16 1.95 9.00
C TRP A 121 11.02 0.93 9.18
N LEU A 122 10.41 0.50 8.06
CA LEU A 122 9.33 -0.48 8.05
C LEU A 122 9.86 -1.89 8.37
N LYS A 123 11.02 -2.25 7.82
CA LYS A 123 11.71 -3.52 8.15
C LYS A 123 12.18 -3.54 9.61
N ALA A 124 12.77 -2.45 10.11
CA ALA A 124 13.19 -2.33 11.50
C ALA A 124 12.02 -2.48 12.47
N TRP A 125 10.90 -1.82 12.18
CA TRP A 125 9.66 -1.97 12.96
C TRP A 125 9.13 -3.40 12.93
N ALA A 126 9.16 -4.07 11.76
CA ALA A 126 8.74 -5.46 11.64
C ALA A 126 9.66 -6.41 12.44
N MET A 127 10.98 -6.19 12.43
CA MET A 127 11.94 -6.98 13.21
C MET A 127 11.72 -6.84 14.72
N GLN A 128 11.43 -5.62 15.21
CA GLN A 128 11.08 -5.41 16.63
C GLN A 128 9.82 -6.18 17.05
N ILE A 129 8.84 -6.33 16.14
CA ILE A 129 7.65 -7.14 16.42
C ILE A 129 7.98 -8.63 16.37
N ALA A 130 8.83 -9.03 15.43
CA ALA A 130 9.25 -10.43 15.29
C ALA A 130 9.95 -10.92 16.56
N GLU A 131 10.78 -10.08 17.16
CA GLU A 131 11.47 -10.36 18.43
C GLU A 131 10.49 -10.49 19.61
N ARG A 132 9.49 -9.62 19.72
CA ARG A 132 8.55 -9.61 20.86
C ARG A 132 7.45 -10.67 20.79
N ARG A 133 6.97 -10.98 19.58
CA ARG A 133 5.71 -11.72 19.38
C ARG A 133 5.84 -12.91 18.42
N GLY A 134 6.99 -13.05 17.75
CA GLY A 134 7.26 -14.09 16.77
C GLY A 134 7.05 -13.62 15.32
N GLN A 135 7.77 -14.27 14.40
CA GLN A 135 7.82 -13.87 12.98
C GLN A 135 6.45 -13.87 12.30
N GLN A 136 5.61 -14.89 12.54
CA GLN A 136 4.28 -14.98 11.92
C GLN A 136 3.38 -13.79 12.29
N LYS A 137 3.43 -13.32 13.54
CA LYS A 137 2.67 -12.14 13.98
C LYS A 137 3.26 -10.85 13.39
N ALA A 138 4.57 -10.79 13.21
CA ALA A 138 5.22 -9.68 12.53
C ALA A 138 4.84 -9.58 11.05
N ILE A 139 4.75 -10.71 10.34
CA ILE A 139 4.30 -10.75 8.94
C ILE A 139 2.89 -10.18 8.84
N VAL A 140 1.93 -10.67 9.64
CA VAL A 140 0.54 -10.17 9.60
C VAL A 140 0.45 -8.67 9.97
N ALA A 141 1.23 -8.23 10.96
CA ALA A 141 1.29 -6.81 11.33
C ALA A 141 1.86 -5.95 10.19
N LEU A 142 2.88 -6.46 9.49
CA LEU A 142 3.49 -5.82 8.32
C LEU A 142 2.52 -5.78 7.15
N THR A 143 1.80 -6.87 6.86
CA THR A 143 0.73 -6.94 5.85
C THR A 143 -0.29 -5.81 6.04
N ARG A 144 -0.80 -5.65 7.26
CA ARG A 144 -1.76 -4.57 7.58
C ARG A 144 -1.16 -3.19 7.32
N ARG A 145 0.11 -2.99 7.68
CA ARG A 145 0.79 -1.70 7.50
C ARG A 145 1.09 -1.41 6.02
N LEU A 146 1.44 -2.43 5.25
CA LEU A 146 1.65 -2.35 3.81
C LEU A 146 0.37 -1.94 3.08
N ALA A 147 -0.78 -2.54 3.43
CA ALA A 147 -2.07 -2.17 2.83
C ALA A 147 -2.39 -0.67 3.01
N VAL A 148 -2.11 -0.11 4.19
CA VAL A 148 -2.29 1.33 4.46
C VAL A 148 -1.34 2.18 3.61
N ILE A 149 -0.08 1.77 3.47
CA ILE A 149 0.93 2.47 2.66
C ILE A 149 0.56 2.43 1.18
N MET A 150 0.16 1.29 0.65
CA MET A 150 -0.26 1.12 -0.75
C MET A 150 -1.41 2.05 -1.12
N HIS A 151 -2.39 2.20 -0.22
CA HIS A 151 -3.49 3.13 -0.46
C HIS A 151 -3.09 4.59 -0.29
N ARG A 152 -2.18 4.93 0.62
CA ARG A 152 -1.66 6.31 0.73
C ARG A 152 -0.93 6.72 -0.54
N ILE A 153 -0.06 5.86 -1.05
CA ILE A 153 0.63 6.04 -2.34
C ILE A 153 -0.39 6.21 -3.47
N TRP A 154 -1.45 5.42 -3.47
CA TRP A 154 -2.47 5.51 -4.50
C TRP A 154 -3.32 6.79 -4.42
N SER A 155 -3.68 7.22 -3.20
CA SER A 155 -4.48 8.43 -2.97
C SER A 155 -3.68 9.72 -3.17
N ASP A 156 -2.42 9.75 -2.71
CA ASP A 156 -1.56 10.93 -2.74
C ASP A 156 -0.73 11.01 -4.03
N GLY A 157 -0.68 9.92 -4.81
CA GLY A 157 0.14 9.80 -6.02
C GLY A 157 1.65 9.83 -5.77
N THR A 158 2.08 9.60 -4.52
CA THR A 158 3.48 9.70 -4.08
C THR A 158 4.19 8.35 -4.16
N GLU A 159 5.53 8.36 -4.24
CA GLU A 159 6.34 7.13 -4.24
C GLU A 159 6.68 6.63 -2.82
N PHE A 160 7.05 5.36 -2.72
CA PHE A 160 7.46 4.75 -1.45
C PHE A 160 8.74 5.39 -0.89
N ARG A 161 8.62 6.03 0.28
CA ARG A 161 9.75 6.62 0.99
C ARG A 161 10.39 5.62 1.97
N TRP A 162 11.63 5.23 1.65
CA TRP A 162 12.47 4.31 2.43
C TRP A 162 12.87 4.86 3.80
N THR A 163 12.92 6.18 3.93
CA THR A 163 13.22 6.90 5.17
C THR A 163 11.97 7.63 5.62
N ARG A 164 11.52 7.40 6.86
CA ARG A 164 10.53 8.27 7.46
C ARG A 164 11.24 9.59 7.74
N LYS A 165 10.98 10.63 6.94
CA LYS A 165 11.18 11.99 7.44
C LYS A 165 10.21 12.09 8.61
N VAL A 166 10.73 12.05 9.83
CA VAL A 166 9.97 12.52 10.98
C VAL A 166 9.75 13.99 10.67
N SER A 167 8.58 14.33 10.17
CA SER A 167 8.09 15.69 10.32
C SER A 167 7.98 15.86 11.82
N ILE A 168 9.04 16.38 12.42
CA ILE A 168 8.96 17.09 13.69
C ILE A 168 7.95 18.18 13.35
N ALA A 169 6.68 17.94 13.67
CA ALA A 169 5.73 19.02 13.82
C ALA A 169 6.32 19.85 14.96
N GLY A 170 7.10 20.86 14.59
CA GLY A 170 7.58 21.85 15.52
C GLY A 170 6.39 22.64 16.01
N GLN A 171 6.30 22.71 17.34
CA GLN A 171 5.61 23.72 18.15
C GLN A 171 4.08 23.67 18.16
#